data_AF-A0A522L2I5-F1
#
_entry.id   AF-A0A522L2I5-F1
#
_cell.length_a   1.000
_cell.length_b   1.000
_cell.length_c   1.000
_cell.angle_alpha   90.00
_cell.angle_beta   90.00
_cell.angle_gamma   90.00
#
_symmetry.space_group_name_H-M   'P 1'
#
loop_
_entity.id
_entity.type
_entity.pdbx_description
1 polymer ?
#
loop_
_entity_poly.entity_id
_entity_poly.type
_entity_poly.pdbx_seq_one_letter_code
_entity_poly.pdbx_strand_id
1 'polypeptide(L)'
;MSRLLLVSFGFAVLGGCALTQNGGIGLNALETQDYQRDQRWLPRDFVQVQRAVLQHDAACGTHVRFAVDQVHPNYARVMKSMDAGQKPGHDGWSTTMVLGVQLMTAKPAQATLYSYYMPDRRQIQEMYDIVLHPEVCPGVAQRAKRAP
;
A
#
# COMPACT_ATOMS: atom_id res chain seq x y z
N MET A 1 -62.07 19.85 38.92
CA MET A 1 -61.18 19.62 37.76
C MET A 1 -59.76 19.52 38.29
N SER A 2 -59.23 18.30 38.33
CA SER A 2 -57.96 17.96 38.96
C SER A 2 -57.09 17.27 37.92
N ARG A 3 -55.87 17.78 37.65
CA ARG A 3 -54.60 17.09 37.91
C ARG A 3 -53.43 17.76 37.15
N LEU A 4 -52.48 18.19 37.96
CA LEU A 4 -51.10 18.52 37.65
C LEU A 4 -50.32 17.28 37.15
N LEU A 5 -49.23 17.55 36.43
CA LEU A 5 -48.00 16.75 36.25
C LEU A 5 -47.98 15.57 35.25
N LEU A 6 -47.05 15.67 34.28
CA LEU A 6 -46.03 14.66 33.90
C LEU A 6 -45.32 15.18 32.64
N VAL A 7 -44.19 15.90 32.77
CA VAL A 7 -42.82 15.36 32.85
C VAL A 7 -42.42 14.56 31.59
N SER A 8 -41.65 15.24 30.75
CA SER A 8 -40.48 14.77 29.98
C SER A 8 -40.27 13.26 29.86
N PHE A 9 -40.59 12.72 28.69
CA PHE A 9 -40.09 11.46 28.11
C PHE A 9 -40.10 11.67 26.59
N GLY A 10 -39.06 11.48 25.79
CA GLY A 10 -37.71 10.99 25.96
C GLY A 10 -37.09 11.04 24.57
N PHE A 11 -36.00 11.79 24.43
CA PHE A 11 -35.14 11.78 23.24
C PHE A 11 -34.63 10.34 23.01
N ALA A 12 -35.15 9.63 22.02
CA ALA A 12 -34.73 8.26 21.77
C ALA A 12 -34.84 7.83 20.30
N VAL A 13 -34.29 8.60 19.34
CA VAL A 13 -33.94 8.05 18.02
C VAL A 13 -32.73 8.76 17.39
N LEU A 14 -31.57 8.74 18.05
CA LEU A 14 -30.28 9.12 17.42
C LEU A 14 -29.21 8.04 17.65
N GLY A 15 -29.61 6.77 17.65
CA GLY A 15 -28.73 5.62 17.85
C GLY A 15 -28.39 4.84 16.57
N GLY A 16 -28.49 5.47 15.38
CA GLY A 16 -28.40 4.77 14.09
C GLY A 16 -27.21 5.09 13.19
N CYS A 17 -26.28 5.97 13.58
CA CYS A 17 -25.13 6.35 12.74
C CYS A 17 -23.79 5.89 13.35
N ALA A 18 -23.68 4.62 13.73
CA ALA A 18 -22.38 4.06 14.13
C ALA A 18 -22.27 2.56 13.82
N LEU A 19 -22.81 2.10 12.70
CA LEU A 19 -22.71 0.69 12.31
C LEU A 19 -22.43 0.59 10.82
N THR A 20 -21.16 0.82 10.49
CA THR A 20 -20.28 -0.04 9.66
C THR A 20 -19.10 0.81 9.21
N GLN A 21 -18.16 1.09 10.11
CA GLN A 21 -16.80 1.36 9.67
C GLN A 21 -16.16 0.00 9.40
N ASN A 22 -16.13 -0.43 8.14
CA ASN A 22 -15.02 -1.27 7.69
C ASN A 22 -13.78 -0.40 7.86
N GLY A 23 -13.24 -0.38 9.09
CA GLY A 23 -12.13 0.46 9.53
C GLY A 23 -10.82 -0.04 8.95
N GLY A 24 -10.72 -0.01 7.62
CA GLY A 24 -9.45 -0.19 6.92
C GLY A 24 -8.57 1.02 7.19
N ILE A 25 -7.26 0.78 7.34
CA ILE A 25 -6.27 1.84 7.35
C ILE A 25 -6.30 2.59 6.01
N GLY A 26 -6.10 3.91 6.00
CA GLY A 26 -5.93 4.67 4.75
C GLY A 26 -4.45 4.79 4.36
N LEU A 27 -4.17 5.21 3.11
CA LEU A 27 -2.81 5.45 2.62
C LEU A 27 -1.99 6.37 3.54
N ASN A 28 -2.55 7.50 3.96
CA ASN A 28 -1.85 8.45 4.81
C ASN A 28 -1.49 7.87 6.19
N ALA A 29 -2.31 6.97 6.73
CA ALA A 29 -2.03 6.31 7.99
C ALA A 29 -0.98 5.20 7.81
N LEU A 30 -0.94 4.55 6.64
CA LEU A 30 0.02 3.52 6.28
C LEU A 30 1.45 4.09 6.09
N GLU A 31 1.59 5.30 5.54
CA GLU A 31 2.90 5.94 5.32
C GLU A 31 3.43 6.63 6.60
N THR A 32 3.42 5.90 7.72
CA THR A 32 3.94 6.36 9.02
C THR A 32 5.01 5.42 9.54
N GLN A 33 5.79 5.87 10.54
CA GLN A 33 6.90 5.11 11.10
C GLN A 33 6.46 3.75 11.68
N ASP A 34 5.26 3.64 12.24
CA ASP A 34 4.72 2.41 12.84
C ASP A 34 4.54 1.27 11.81
N TYR A 35 4.32 1.63 10.55
CA TYR A 35 4.13 0.70 9.43
C TYR A 35 5.32 0.64 8.49
N GLN A 36 6.43 1.31 8.81
CA GLN A 36 7.68 1.18 8.07
C GLN A 36 8.24 -0.23 8.28
N ARG A 37 8.58 -0.91 7.18
CA ARG A 37 9.06 -2.30 7.16
C ARG A 37 10.49 -2.42 6.67
N ASP A 38 10.90 -1.54 5.76
CA ASP A 38 12.26 -1.52 5.25
C ASP A 38 12.59 -0.14 4.67
N GLN A 39 13.89 0.18 4.55
CA GLN A 39 14.35 1.43 3.93
C GLN A 39 15.73 1.24 3.30
N ARG A 40 15.86 1.62 2.02
CA ARG A 40 17.10 1.43 1.24
C ARG A 40 17.29 2.53 0.21
N TRP A 41 18.54 2.76 -0.18
CA TRP A 41 18.86 3.60 -1.33
C TRP A 41 18.59 2.86 -2.64
N LEU A 42 17.94 3.53 -3.59
CA LEU A 42 17.73 3.05 -4.94
C LEU A 42 18.68 3.76 -5.90
N PRO A 43 19.46 3.00 -6.70
CA PRO A 43 20.31 3.57 -7.75
C PRO A 43 19.48 3.92 -9.00
N ARG A 44 18.28 4.50 -8.82
CA ARG A 44 17.31 4.80 -9.88
C ARG A 44 16.63 6.15 -9.65
N ASP A 45 16.35 6.87 -10.73
CA ASP A 45 15.46 8.05 -10.72
C ASP A 45 13.97 7.65 -10.92
N PHE A 46 13.06 8.61 -10.82
CA PHE A 46 11.61 8.34 -10.97
C PHE A 46 11.22 7.81 -12.34
N VAL A 47 11.84 8.28 -13.42
CA VAL A 47 11.53 7.81 -14.77
C VAL A 47 11.97 6.36 -14.93
N GLN A 48 13.12 6.01 -14.36
CA GLN A 48 13.63 4.64 -14.33
C GLN A 48 12.76 3.73 -13.45
N VAL A 49 12.31 4.21 -12.28
CA VAL A 49 11.38 3.47 -11.41
C VAL A 49 10.05 3.22 -12.14
N GLN A 50 9.46 4.26 -12.74
CA GLN A 50 8.22 4.14 -13.50
C GLN A 50 8.36 3.12 -14.64
N ARG A 51 9.45 3.22 -15.42
CA ARG A 51 9.74 2.29 -16.51
C ARG A 51 9.87 0.85 -15.98
N ALA A 52 10.59 0.64 -14.89
CA ALA A 52 10.76 -0.68 -14.29
C ALA A 52 9.42 -1.28 -13.84
N VAL A 53 8.57 -0.48 -13.18
CA VAL A 53 7.22 -0.91 -12.78
C VAL A 53 6.37 -1.33 -13.98
N LEU A 54 6.37 -0.53 -15.05
CA LEU A 54 5.63 -0.86 -16.27
C LEU A 54 6.18 -2.11 -16.97
N GLN A 55 7.51 -2.27 -17.02
CA GLN A 55 8.16 -3.47 -17.55
C GLN A 55 7.79 -4.71 -16.74
N HIS A 56 7.82 -4.61 -15.42
CA HIS A 56 7.47 -5.70 -14.52
C HIS A 56 5.99 -6.09 -14.67
N ASP A 57 5.08 -5.12 -14.71
CA ASP A 57 3.65 -5.39 -14.89
C ASP A 57 3.38 -6.06 -16.25
N ALA A 58 4.05 -5.62 -17.31
CA ALA A 58 3.96 -6.24 -18.63
C ALA A 58 4.52 -7.67 -18.66
N ALA A 59 5.60 -7.95 -17.93
CA ALA A 59 6.24 -9.26 -17.89
C ALA A 59 5.47 -10.25 -16.99
N CYS A 60 4.95 -9.79 -15.86
CA CYS A 60 4.48 -10.65 -14.77
C CYS A 60 2.96 -10.60 -14.54
N GLY A 61 2.25 -9.61 -15.10
CA GLY A 61 0.79 -9.46 -14.94
C GLY A 61 0.34 -9.23 -13.49
N THR A 62 1.21 -8.63 -12.66
CA THR A 62 1.07 -8.56 -11.20
C THR A 62 0.21 -7.40 -10.68
N HIS A 63 -0.40 -6.60 -11.56
CA HIS A 63 -1.22 -5.43 -11.23
C HIS A 63 -0.52 -4.42 -10.32
N VAL A 64 0.78 -4.20 -10.57
CA VAL A 64 1.57 -3.22 -9.82
C VAL A 64 1.21 -1.82 -10.30
N ARG A 65 1.06 -0.87 -9.38
CA ARG A 65 0.72 0.51 -9.71
C ARG A 65 1.85 1.46 -9.35
N PHE A 66 2.16 2.37 -10.26
CA PHE A 66 3.01 3.53 -10.01
C PHE A 66 2.15 4.79 -9.94
N ALA A 67 2.36 5.62 -8.93
CA ALA A 67 1.70 6.92 -8.80
C ALA A 67 2.66 7.97 -8.22
N VAL A 68 2.73 9.13 -8.85
CA VAL A 68 3.44 10.30 -8.29
C VAL A 68 2.49 11.04 -7.35
N ASP A 69 2.99 11.48 -6.21
CA ASP A 69 2.19 12.30 -5.29
C ASP A 69 1.91 13.68 -5.91
N GLN A 70 0.63 14.09 -5.88
CA GLN A 70 0.20 15.34 -6.50
C GLN A 70 0.60 16.57 -5.69
N VAL A 71 0.80 16.41 -4.37
CA VAL A 71 1.18 17.50 -3.46
C VAL A 71 2.70 17.60 -3.38
N HIS A 72 3.38 16.46 -3.38
CA HIS A 72 4.83 16.33 -3.26
C HIS A 72 5.41 15.65 -4.51
N PRO A 73 5.69 16.38 -5.60
CA PRO A 73 6.13 15.79 -6.87
C PRO A 73 7.53 15.15 -6.81
N ASN A 74 8.25 15.34 -5.70
CA ASN A 74 9.48 14.64 -5.36
C ASN A 74 9.25 13.29 -4.67
N TYR A 75 8.00 12.85 -4.53
CA TYR A 75 7.60 11.58 -3.92
C TYR A 75 6.73 10.76 -4.89
N ALA A 76 7.03 9.46 -5.01
CA ALA A 76 6.28 8.52 -5.82
C ALA A 76 6.05 7.22 -5.06
N ARG A 77 5.02 6.47 -5.45
CA ARG A 77 4.61 5.23 -4.80
C ARG A 77 4.57 4.10 -5.82
N VAL A 78 5.21 2.99 -5.48
CA VAL A 78 4.98 1.68 -6.13
C VAL A 78 4.12 0.84 -5.20
N MET A 79 2.97 0.40 -5.68
CA MET A 79 1.97 -0.29 -4.87
C MET A 79 1.69 -1.68 -5.43
N LYS A 80 1.61 -2.67 -4.53
CA LYS A 80 1.28 -4.07 -4.84
C LYS A 80 0.41 -4.63 -3.72
N SER A 81 -0.59 -5.46 -4.07
CA SER A 81 -1.33 -6.22 -3.05
C SER A 81 -0.51 -7.43 -2.59
N MET A 82 -0.61 -7.75 -1.30
CA MET A 82 -0.12 -9.01 -0.74
C MET A 82 -0.99 -10.19 -1.20
N ASP A 83 -2.25 -9.93 -1.53
CA ASP A 83 -3.20 -10.92 -2.01
C ASP A 83 -3.14 -11.02 -3.54
N ALA A 84 -2.88 -12.23 -4.04
CA ALA A 84 -2.75 -12.49 -5.47
C ALA A 84 -4.04 -12.15 -6.22
N GLY A 85 -3.92 -11.41 -7.32
CA GLY A 85 -5.05 -11.01 -8.16
C GLY A 85 -5.87 -9.83 -7.64
N GLN A 86 -5.51 -9.26 -6.48
CA GLN A 86 -6.15 -8.05 -5.99
C GLN A 86 -5.40 -6.80 -6.43
N LYS A 87 -6.14 -5.76 -6.85
CA LYS A 87 -5.55 -4.46 -7.17
C LYS A 87 -5.13 -3.74 -5.88
N PRO A 88 -3.98 -3.06 -5.86
CA PRO A 88 -3.59 -2.27 -4.70
C PRO A 88 -4.50 -1.04 -4.53
N GLY A 89 -4.83 -0.72 -3.28
CA GLY A 89 -5.70 0.39 -2.91
C GLY A 89 -7.21 0.16 -3.19
N HIS A 90 -7.99 1.23 -3.06
CA HIS A 90 -9.48 1.28 -3.07
C HIS A 90 -10.18 0.62 -1.87
N ASP A 91 -9.97 -0.68 -1.61
CA ASP A 91 -10.66 -1.41 -0.51
C ASP A 91 -9.73 -2.28 0.35
N GLY A 92 -8.41 -2.26 0.08
CA GLY A 92 -7.44 -3.22 0.64
C GLY A 92 -6.11 -2.61 1.07
N TRP A 93 -6.12 -1.42 1.69
CA TRP A 93 -4.88 -0.79 2.17
C TRP A 93 -4.17 -1.60 3.26
N SER A 94 -4.90 -2.37 4.06
CA SER A 94 -4.32 -3.28 5.05
C SER A 94 -3.51 -4.42 4.43
N THR A 95 -3.80 -4.81 3.19
CA THR A 95 -3.08 -5.84 2.43
C THR A 95 -2.25 -5.24 1.30
N THR A 96 -2.12 -3.91 1.24
CA THR A 96 -1.28 -3.23 0.24
C THR A 96 0.11 -2.97 0.81
N MET A 97 1.15 -3.33 0.05
CA MET A 97 2.50 -2.86 0.25
C MET A 97 2.74 -1.60 -0.57
N VAL A 98 3.32 -0.58 0.07
CA VAL A 98 3.65 0.70 -0.58
C VAL A 98 5.15 0.92 -0.47
N LEU A 99 5.84 0.91 -1.61
CA LEU A 99 7.22 1.37 -1.70
C LEU A 99 7.21 2.86 -2.06
N GLY A 100 7.37 3.69 -1.03
CA GLY A 100 7.54 5.13 -1.16
C GLY A 100 8.93 5.47 -1.65
N VAL A 101 9.04 6.15 -2.78
CA VAL A 101 10.31 6.57 -3.37
C VAL A 101 10.41 8.09 -3.30
N GLN A 102 11.41 8.56 -2.58
CA GLN A 102 11.71 9.97 -2.37
C GLN A 102 12.91 10.36 -3.24
N LEU A 103 12.73 11.29 -4.19
CA LEU A 103 13.86 11.91 -4.88
C LEU A 103 14.61 12.84 -3.93
N MET A 104 15.93 12.84 -4.09
CA MET A 104 16.83 13.73 -3.36
C MET A 104 17.78 14.40 -4.35
N THR A 105 17.98 15.71 -4.21
CA THR A 105 18.92 16.45 -5.05
C THR A 105 20.34 15.94 -4.81
N ALA A 106 21.04 15.59 -5.89
CA ALA A 106 22.42 15.09 -5.87
C ALA A 106 22.67 13.82 -5.02
N LYS A 107 21.61 13.03 -4.73
CA LYS A 107 21.70 11.75 -4.03
C LYS A 107 20.85 10.68 -4.73
N PRO A 108 21.16 9.39 -4.56
CA PRO A 108 20.26 8.32 -4.98
C PRO A 108 18.88 8.50 -4.34
N ALA A 109 17.82 8.03 -5.02
CA ALA A 109 16.49 8.06 -4.44
C ALA A 109 16.44 7.17 -3.18
N GLN A 110 15.65 7.56 -2.19
CA GLN A 110 15.42 6.74 -1.01
C GLN A 110 14.10 6.01 -1.14
N ALA A 111 14.10 4.70 -0.95
CA ALA A 111 12.89 3.89 -0.93
C ALA A 111 12.57 3.39 0.47
N THR A 112 11.35 3.66 0.92
CA THR A 112 10.81 3.19 2.20
C THR A 112 9.62 2.28 1.92
N LEU A 113 9.66 1.06 2.44
CA LEU A 113 8.56 0.11 2.32
C LEU A 113 7.62 0.25 3.52
N TYR A 114 6.34 0.43 3.25
CA TYR A 114 5.27 0.48 4.24
C TYR A 114 4.29 -0.67 4.03
N SER A 115 3.82 -1.26 5.12
CA SER A 115 2.74 -2.25 5.11
C SER A 115 2.09 -2.36 6.48
N TYR A 116 0.77 -2.56 6.51
CA TYR A 116 0.01 -2.68 7.75
C TYR A 116 0.42 -3.97 8.47
N TYR A 117 0.39 -5.10 7.76
CA TYR A 117 0.95 -6.35 8.24
C TYR A 117 2.47 -6.42 8.02
N MET A 118 3.14 -7.33 8.73
CA MET A 118 4.58 -7.51 8.57
C MET A 118 4.84 -8.43 7.37
N PRO A 119 5.44 -7.93 6.28
CA PRO A 119 5.79 -8.76 5.14
C PRO A 119 6.97 -9.67 5.49
N ASP A 120 7.01 -10.86 4.89
CA ASP A 120 8.18 -11.73 4.99
C ASP A 120 9.34 -11.21 4.12
N ARG A 121 10.54 -11.78 4.33
CA ARG A 121 11.74 -11.35 3.58
C ARG A 121 11.59 -11.49 2.06
N ARG A 122 10.84 -12.48 1.58
CA ARG A 122 10.61 -12.67 0.14
C ARG A 122 9.69 -11.60 -0.39
N GLN A 123 8.61 -11.27 0.32
CA GLN A 123 7.69 -10.21 -0.08
C GLN A 123 8.39 -8.84 -0.12
N ILE A 124 9.27 -8.57 0.85
CA ILE A 124 10.13 -7.37 0.84
C ILE A 124 11.03 -7.38 -0.40
N GLN A 125 11.74 -8.49 -0.67
CA GLN A 125 12.62 -8.59 -1.83
C GLN A 125 11.85 -8.42 -3.14
N GLU A 126 10.69 -9.08 -3.29
CA GLU A 126 9.83 -8.95 -4.45
C GLU A 126 9.41 -7.49 -4.69
N MET A 127 9.14 -6.71 -3.64
CA MET A 127 8.82 -5.28 -3.80
C MET A 127 9.99 -4.47 -4.37
N TYR A 128 11.23 -4.76 -3.95
CA TYR A 128 12.40 -4.10 -4.50
C TYR A 128 12.75 -4.60 -5.91
N ASP A 129 12.52 -5.89 -6.21
CA ASP A 129 12.80 -6.49 -7.51
C ASP A 129 11.94 -5.87 -8.62
N ILE A 130 10.70 -5.45 -8.34
CA ILE A 130 9.88 -4.67 -9.28
C ILE A 130 10.67 -3.50 -9.90
N VAL A 131 11.54 -2.87 -9.10
CA VAL A 131 12.31 -1.68 -9.50
C VAL A 131 13.73 -2.03 -9.93
N LEU A 132 14.38 -2.97 -9.25
CA LEU A 132 15.80 -3.30 -9.45
C LEU A 132 16.01 -4.36 -10.53
N HIS A 133 15.06 -5.29 -10.65
CA HIS A 133 15.10 -6.49 -11.51
C HIS A 133 13.71 -6.74 -12.14
N PRO A 134 13.18 -5.79 -12.94
CA PRO A 134 11.79 -5.83 -13.43
C PRO A 134 11.45 -7.09 -14.23
N GLU A 135 12.45 -7.78 -14.79
CA GLU A 135 12.32 -9.05 -15.52
C GLU A 135 12.04 -10.27 -14.62
N VAL A 136 12.23 -10.17 -13.31
CA VAL A 136 12.06 -11.28 -12.37
C VAL A 136 10.63 -11.30 -11.84
N CYS A 137 9.86 -12.32 -12.23
CA CYS A 137 8.49 -12.50 -11.73
C CYS A 137 8.43 -13.26 -10.40
N PRO A 138 7.48 -12.93 -9.50
CA PRO A 138 7.28 -13.70 -8.29
C PRO A 138 6.89 -15.16 -8.61
N GLY A 139 7.53 -16.12 -7.95
CA GLY A 139 7.20 -17.54 -8.07
C GLY A 139 7.85 -18.33 -9.22
N VAL A 140 8.60 -17.71 -10.16
CA VAL A 140 9.28 -18.51 -11.22
C VAL A 140 10.41 -19.38 -10.65
N ALA A 141 11.13 -18.88 -9.64
CA ALA A 141 12.09 -19.68 -8.87
C ALA A 141 11.44 -20.84 -8.09
N GLN A 142 10.12 -20.77 -7.81
CA GLN A 142 9.39 -21.84 -7.11
C GLN A 142 8.91 -22.96 -8.04
N ARG A 143 8.65 -22.70 -9.33
CA ARG A 143 8.35 -23.77 -10.30
C ARG A 143 9.59 -24.58 -10.67
N ALA A 144 10.76 -23.94 -10.76
CA ALA A 144 12.02 -24.64 -11.05
C ALA A 144 12.52 -25.53 -9.90
N LYS A 145 12.16 -25.22 -8.64
CA LYS A 145 12.49 -26.06 -7.46
C LYS A 145 11.45 -27.12 -7.12
N ARG A 146 10.32 -27.15 -7.83
CA ARG A 146 9.19 -28.07 -7.59
C ARG A 146 8.88 -28.93 -8.83
N ALA A 147 9.89 -29.15 -9.68
CA ALA A 147 9.87 -30.21 -10.68
C ALA A 147 10.42 -31.48 -9.99
N PRO A 148 9.67 -32.60 -9.98
CA PRO A 148 10.16 -33.89 -9.49
C PRO A 148 11.30 -34.44 -10.35
#